data_AF-A0A0K1E433-F1
#
_entry.id   AF-A0A0K1E433-F1
#
_cell.length_a   1.000
_cell.length_b   1.000
_cell.length_c   1.000
_cell.angle_alpha   90.00
_cell.angle_beta   90.00
_cell.angle_gamma   90.00
#
_symmetry.space_group_name_H-M   'P 1'
#
loop_
_entity.id
_entity.type
_entity.pdbx_description
1 polymer ?
#
loop_
_entity_poly.entity_id
_entity_poly.type
_entity_poly.pdbx_seq_one_letter_code
_entity_poly.pdbx_strand_id
1 'polypeptide(L)'
;MDVWDVAVAVAGQAPLVAVAVVVLYVLLSREIRSEVRRVERRIDKLEERVVRLEERTSKIEEQMGRVESDVAEIKGRVARLEERLGRVENEVAELKGRVGRLEEQLGRVEGQVGQLVKAFQIYNSTLLKVLSSKGVLTETEAEALSSHLLYVPPAKSKYFTEEVRQRLIEILKGVKEGRYTATEVKELRRISELIEKEGWENNRRDLLDYNLKLQMLIAILEGRLIARGEWRPEWDLEDW
;
A
#
# COMPACT_ATOMS: atom_id res chain seq x y z
N MET A 1 55.29 -85.05 -75.00
CA MET A 1 53.88 -84.74 -75.31
C MET A 1 53.91 -83.90 -76.56
N ASP A 2 53.49 -84.43 -77.70
CA ASP A 2 53.62 -83.76 -78.99
C ASP A 2 52.63 -82.59 -79.11
N VAL A 3 53.04 -81.56 -79.84
CA VAL A 3 52.23 -80.34 -80.10
C VAL A 3 50.88 -80.70 -80.74
N TRP A 4 50.84 -81.79 -81.51
CA TRP A 4 49.62 -82.35 -82.10
C TRP A 4 48.68 -83.00 -81.08
N ASP A 5 49.20 -83.67 -80.04
CA ASP A 5 48.36 -84.25 -78.97
C ASP A 5 47.73 -83.16 -78.11
N VAL A 6 48.46 -82.08 -77.83
CA VAL A 6 47.94 -80.90 -77.12
C VAL A 6 46.90 -80.18 -77.99
N ALA A 7 47.15 -80.01 -79.30
CA ALA A 7 46.21 -79.38 -80.22
C ALA A 7 44.90 -80.18 -80.38
N VAL A 8 44.96 -81.52 -80.45
CA VAL A 8 43.78 -82.39 -80.51
C VAL A 8 43.05 -82.46 -79.16
N ALA A 9 43.76 -82.46 -78.04
CA ALA A 9 43.16 -82.36 -76.71
C ALA A 9 42.45 -81.01 -76.48
N VAL A 10 43.05 -79.91 -76.95
CA VAL A 10 42.47 -78.55 -76.91
C VAL A 10 41.30 -78.42 -77.88
N ALA A 11 41.39 -78.99 -79.10
CA ALA A 11 40.29 -79.03 -80.07
C ALA A 11 39.11 -79.91 -79.59
N GLY A 12 39.38 -81.01 -78.88
CA GLY A 12 38.38 -81.87 -78.24
C GLY A 12 37.71 -81.24 -77.01
N GLN A 13 38.35 -80.23 -76.38
CA GLN A 13 37.80 -79.47 -75.25
C GLN A 13 37.10 -78.16 -75.65
N ALA A 14 37.25 -77.70 -76.89
CA ALA A 14 36.58 -76.48 -77.38
C ALA A 14 35.05 -76.44 -77.13
N PRO A 15 34.29 -77.56 -77.27
CA PRO A 15 32.87 -77.59 -76.90
C PRO A 15 32.64 -77.38 -75.40
N LEU A 16 33.50 -77.95 -74.55
CA LEU A 16 33.42 -77.81 -73.08
C LEU A 16 33.70 -76.39 -72.62
N VAL A 17 34.69 -75.71 -73.24
CA VAL A 17 35.00 -74.30 -72.94
C VAL A 17 33.86 -73.38 -73.38
N ALA A 18 33.30 -73.59 -74.56
CA ALA A 18 32.14 -72.82 -75.04
C ALA A 18 30.93 -72.99 -74.10
N VAL A 19 30.64 -74.22 -73.65
CA VAL A 19 29.59 -74.49 -72.66
C VAL A 19 29.91 -73.81 -71.33
N ALA A 20 31.14 -73.88 -70.83
CA ALA A 20 31.53 -73.23 -69.59
C ALA A 20 31.36 -71.70 -69.64
N VAL A 21 31.72 -71.06 -70.76
CA VAL A 21 31.51 -69.61 -70.98
C VAL A 21 30.03 -69.27 -71.02
N VAL A 22 29.20 -70.05 -71.73
CA VAL A 22 27.74 -69.85 -71.77
C VAL A 22 27.12 -70.02 -70.38
N VAL A 23 27.54 -71.05 -69.63
CA VAL A 23 27.08 -71.28 -68.25
C VAL A 23 27.48 -70.10 -67.36
N LEU A 24 28.74 -69.66 -67.42
CA LEU A 24 29.24 -68.51 -66.66
C LEU A 24 28.47 -67.22 -67.01
N TYR A 25 28.23 -66.97 -68.31
CA TYR A 25 27.44 -65.84 -68.79
C TYR A 25 26.00 -65.88 -68.26
N VAL A 26 25.34 -67.05 -68.29
CA VAL A 26 23.97 -67.22 -67.78
C VAL A 26 23.92 -67.01 -66.26
N LEU A 27 24.90 -67.53 -65.51
CA LEU A 27 24.99 -67.35 -64.06
C LEU A 27 25.24 -65.88 -63.71
N LEU A 28 26.21 -65.24 -64.35
CA LEU A 28 26.50 -63.82 -64.17
C LEU A 28 25.29 -62.95 -64.53
N SER A 29 24.61 -63.23 -65.64
CA SER A 29 23.39 -62.51 -66.05
C SER A 29 22.21 -62.73 -65.09
N ARG A 30 22.16 -63.87 -64.39
CA ARG A 30 21.16 -64.11 -63.32
C ARG A 30 21.49 -63.29 -62.08
N GLU A 31 22.76 -63.26 -61.68
CA GLU A 31 23.22 -62.50 -60.51
C GLU A 31 23.03 -60.99 -60.73
N ILE A 32 23.42 -60.46 -61.89
CA ILE A 32 23.19 -59.05 -62.24
C ILE A 32 21.70 -58.71 -62.17
N ARG A 33 20.82 -59.56 -62.71
CA ARG A 33 19.36 -59.34 -62.61
C ARG A 33 18.84 -59.41 -61.17
N SER A 34 19.43 -60.23 -60.32
CA SER A 34 19.04 -60.34 -58.91
C SER A 34 19.41 -59.06 -58.15
N GLU A 35 20.61 -58.53 -58.38
CA GLU A 35 21.09 -57.28 -57.79
C GLU A 35 20.32 -56.07 -58.32
N VAL A 36 20.05 -56.00 -59.64
CA VAL A 36 19.21 -54.94 -60.23
C VAL A 36 17.83 -54.90 -59.56
N ARG A 37 17.15 -56.05 -59.43
CA ARG A 37 15.86 -56.13 -58.71
C ARG A 37 15.96 -55.78 -57.22
N ARG A 38 17.12 -55.96 -56.59
CA ARG A 38 17.35 -55.54 -55.21
C ARG A 38 17.52 -54.02 -55.13
N VAL A 39 18.23 -53.42 -56.08
CA VAL A 39 18.41 -51.98 -56.21
C VAL A 39 17.08 -51.30 -56.50
N GLU A 40 16.28 -51.79 -57.47
CA GLU A 40 14.94 -51.28 -57.77
C GLU A 40 14.06 -51.22 -56.51
N ARG A 41 13.95 -52.34 -55.78
CA ARG A 41 13.19 -52.38 -54.52
C ARG A 41 13.71 -51.42 -53.45
N ARG A 42 15.00 -51.09 -53.45
CA ARG A 42 15.57 -50.07 -52.53
C ARG A 42 15.23 -48.66 -53.00
N ILE A 43 15.23 -48.42 -54.31
CA ILE A 43 14.80 -47.15 -54.91
C ILE A 43 13.33 -46.89 -54.60
N ASP A 44 12.43 -47.85 -54.83
CA ASP A 44 11.00 -47.71 -54.51
C ASP A 44 10.77 -47.33 -53.03
N LYS A 45 11.48 -48.00 -52.11
CA LYS A 45 11.42 -47.69 -50.67
C LYS A 45 11.98 -46.31 -50.35
N LEU A 46 12.99 -45.83 -51.08
CA LEU A 46 13.54 -44.49 -50.90
C LEU A 46 12.55 -43.44 -51.41
N GLU A 47 11.93 -43.65 -52.56
CA GLU A 47 10.90 -42.77 -53.12
C GLU A 47 9.73 -42.61 -52.14
N GLU A 48 9.20 -43.70 -51.59
CA GLU A 48 8.16 -43.62 -50.56
C GLU A 48 8.60 -42.84 -49.31
N ARG A 49 9.87 -42.97 -48.91
CA ARG A 49 10.42 -42.22 -47.77
C ARG A 49 10.53 -40.73 -48.09
N VAL A 50 10.89 -40.37 -49.32
CA VAL A 50 10.96 -38.98 -49.78
C VAL A 50 9.57 -38.36 -49.75
N VAL A 51 8.55 -39.01 -50.32
CA VAL A 51 7.16 -38.52 -50.28
C VAL A 51 6.68 -38.30 -48.84
N ARG A 52 6.93 -39.25 -47.93
CA ARG A 52 6.58 -39.08 -46.51
C ARG A 52 7.34 -37.96 -45.81
N LEU A 53 8.57 -37.66 -46.24
CA LEU A 53 9.34 -36.53 -45.72
C LEU A 53 8.77 -35.20 -46.24
N GLU A 54 8.43 -35.12 -47.53
CA GLU A 54 7.79 -33.95 -48.12
C GLU A 54 6.48 -33.60 -47.40
N GLU A 55 5.60 -34.58 -47.17
CA GLU A 55 4.36 -34.37 -46.41
C GLU A 55 4.60 -33.86 -44.98
N ARG A 56 5.65 -34.37 -44.31
CA ARG A 56 6.02 -33.91 -42.97
C ARG A 56 6.56 -32.49 -43.00
N THR A 57 7.40 -32.17 -43.98
CA THR A 57 7.92 -30.81 -44.17
C THR A 57 6.79 -29.82 -44.39
N SER A 58 5.84 -30.11 -45.28
CA SER A 58 4.69 -29.24 -45.53
C SER A 58 3.85 -29.00 -44.26
N LYS A 59 3.65 -30.03 -43.42
CA LYS A 59 2.96 -29.88 -42.13
C LYS A 59 3.74 -29.01 -41.15
N ILE A 60 5.06 -29.13 -41.12
CA ILE A 60 5.92 -28.30 -40.27
C ILE A 60 5.85 -26.84 -40.73
N GLU A 61 5.91 -26.58 -42.04
CA GLU A 61 5.78 -25.22 -42.60
C GLU A 61 4.44 -24.58 -42.22
N GLU A 62 3.34 -25.33 -42.32
CA GLU A 62 2.02 -24.84 -41.90
C GLU A 62 1.98 -24.52 -40.40
N GLN A 63 2.55 -25.39 -39.56
CA GLN A 63 2.65 -25.16 -38.12
C GLN A 63 3.51 -23.93 -37.80
N MET A 64 4.63 -23.74 -38.50
CA MET A 64 5.48 -22.57 -38.34
C MET A 64 4.72 -21.28 -38.69
N GLY A 65 3.96 -21.26 -39.78
CA GLY A 65 3.14 -20.10 -40.15
C GLY A 65 2.08 -19.76 -39.08
N ARG A 66 1.47 -20.76 -38.44
CA ARG A 66 0.54 -20.54 -37.31
C ARG A 66 1.26 -19.96 -36.10
N VAL A 67 2.42 -20.50 -35.73
CA VAL A 67 3.24 -20.00 -34.62
C VAL A 67 3.67 -18.55 -34.87
N GLU A 68 4.06 -18.19 -36.09
CA GLU A 68 4.42 -16.82 -36.45
C GLU A 68 3.24 -15.85 -36.27
N SER A 69 2.04 -16.27 -36.68
CA SER A 69 0.80 -15.50 -36.48
C SER A 69 0.49 -15.30 -34.99
N ASP A 70 0.56 -16.37 -34.19
CA ASP A 70 0.30 -16.31 -32.75
C ASP A 70 1.30 -15.38 -32.04
N VAL A 71 2.58 -15.45 -32.41
CA VAL A 71 3.64 -14.57 -31.90
C VAL A 71 3.36 -13.10 -32.25
N ALA A 72 2.88 -12.82 -33.47
CA ALA A 72 2.52 -11.47 -33.87
C ALA A 72 1.32 -10.92 -33.06
N GLU A 73 0.31 -11.75 -32.81
CA GLU A 73 -0.84 -11.38 -31.97
C GLU A 73 -0.40 -11.08 -30.52
N ILE A 74 0.43 -11.96 -29.94
CA ILE A 74 0.96 -11.79 -28.58
C ILE A 74 1.74 -10.47 -28.48
N LYS A 75 2.61 -10.15 -29.44
CA LYS A 75 3.34 -8.86 -29.47
C LYS A 75 2.38 -7.67 -29.47
N GLY A 76 1.31 -7.74 -30.27
CA GLY A 76 0.28 -6.70 -30.29
C GLY A 76 -0.47 -6.55 -28.96
N ARG A 77 -0.75 -7.66 -28.27
CA ARG A 77 -1.38 -7.65 -26.94
C ARG A 77 -0.45 -7.08 -25.87
N VAL A 78 0.85 -7.42 -25.91
CA VAL A 78 1.86 -6.89 -24.99
C VAL A 78 1.98 -5.37 -25.14
N ALA A 79 2.09 -4.85 -26.37
CA ALA A 79 2.17 -3.40 -26.60
C ALA A 79 0.95 -2.65 -26.06
N ARG A 80 -0.26 -3.21 -26.22
CA ARG A 80 -1.49 -2.62 -25.65
C ARG A 80 -1.51 -2.65 -24.12
N LEU A 81 -0.93 -3.69 -23.50
CA LEU A 81 -0.82 -3.78 -22.05
C LEU A 81 0.17 -2.76 -21.50
N GLU A 82 1.31 -2.58 -22.16
CA GLU A 82 2.31 -1.56 -21.80
C GLU A 82 1.71 -0.15 -21.86
N GLU A 83 0.95 0.16 -22.92
CA GLU A 83 0.27 1.45 -23.03
C GLU A 83 -0.75 1.67 -21.90
N ARG A 84 -1.56 0.65 -21.60
CA ARG A 84 -2.53 0.71 -20.49
C ARG A 84 -1.84 0.88 -19.15
N LEU A 85 -0.71 0.19 -18.92
CA LEU A 85 0.08 0.31 -17.70
C LEU A 85 0.61 1.74 -17.53
N GLY A 86 1.16 2.33 -18.60
CA GLY A 86 1.62 3.73 -18.55
C GLY A 86 0.51 4.73 -18.24
N ARG A 87 -0.72 4.51 -18.75
CA ARG A 87 -1.88 5.35 -18.37
C ARG A 87 -2.23 5.21 -16.89
N VAL A 88 -2.26 3.97 -16.37
CA VAL A 88 -2.53 3.70 -14.95
C VAL A 88 -1.47 4.34 -14.06
N GLU A 89 -0.19 4.26 -14.43
CA GLU A 89 0.91 4.91 -13.69
C GLU A 89 0.73 6.43 -13.61
N ASN A 90 0.32 7.07 -14.72
CA ASN A 90 0.03 8.50 -14.75
C ASN A 90 -1.18 8.86 -13.88
N GLU A 91 -2.27 8.09 -13.94
CA GLU A 91 -3.45 8.31 -13.08
C GLU A 91 -3.11 8.17 -11.59
N VAL A 92 -2.28 7.17 -11.24
CA VAL A 92 -1.82 6.99 -9.86
C VAL A 92 -0.94 8.16 -9.41
N ALA A 93 -0.07 8.68 -10.26
CA ALA A 93 0.74 9.85 -9.96
C ALA A 93 -0.12 11.11 -9.73
N GLU A 94 -1.14 11.32 -10.57
CA GLU A 94 -2.10 12.42 -10.40
C GLU A 94 -2.88 12.29 -9.09
N LEU A 95 -3.38 11.09 -8.78
CA LEU A 95 -4.09 10.80 -7.54
C LEU A 95 -3.23 11.08 -6.31
N LYS A 96 -1.95 10.66 -6.30
CA LYS A 96 -1.01 11.00 -5.22
C LYS A 96 -0.86 12.51 -5.06
N GLY A 97 -0.75 13.25 -6.16
CA GLY A 97 -0.69 14.72 -6.11
C GLY A 97 -1.97 15.36 -5.56
N ARG A 98 -3.15 14.80 -5.87
CA ARG A 98 -4.43 15.26 -5.32
C ARG A 98 -4.55 14.98 -3.83
N VAL A 99 -4.13 13.80 -3.37
CA VAL A 99 -4.13 13.43 -1.95
C VAL A 99 -3.21 14.36 -1.15
N GLY A 100 -1.99 14.62 -1.62
CA GLY A 100 -1.08 15.55 -0.93
C GLY A 100 -1.64 16.98 -0.80
N ARG A 101 -2.35 17.47 -1.83
CA ARG A 101 -3.04 18.77 -1.74
C ARG A 101 -4.19 18.77 -0.72
N LEU A 102 -4.93 17.67 -0.62
CA LEU A 102 -6.01 17.53 0.36
C LEU A 102 -5.47 17.47 1.80
N GLU A 103 -4.36 16.77 2.02
CA GLU A 103 -3.68 16.73 3.33
C GLU A 103 -3.22 18.13 3.77
N GLU A 104 -2.63 18.90 2.84
CA GLU A 104 -2.22 20.28 3.13
C GLU A 104 -3.43 21.18 3.45
N GLN A 105 -4.51 21.06 2.67
CA GLN A 105 -5.75 21.80 2.94
C GLN A 105 -6.35 21.44 4.30
N LEU A 106 -6.35 20.15 4.66
CA LEU A 106 -6.85 19.70 5.96
C LEU A 106 -6.01 20.28 7.11
N GLY A 107 -4.68 20.25 7.00
CA GLY A 107 -3.80 20.84 8.00
C GLY A 107 -4.02 22.35 8.18
N ARG A 108 -4.31 23.10 7.09
CA ARG A 108 -4.69 24.52 7.19
C ARG A 108 -6.02 24.71 7.92
N VAL A 109 -7.02 23.87 7.61
CA VAL A 109 -8.33 23.92 8.28
C VAL A 109 -8.21 23.59 9.76
N GLU A 110 -7.46 22.56 10.13
CA GLU A 110 -7.18 22.21 11.54
C GLU A 110 -6.52 23.38 12.28
N GLY A 111 -5.53 24.03 11.66
CA GLY A 111 -4.89 25.23 12.20
C GLY A 111 -5.87 26.40 12.40
N GLN A 112 -6.73 26.67 11.41
CA GLN A 112 -7.76 27.72 11.49
C GLN A 112 -8.79 27.43 12.58
N VAL A 113 -9.25 26.18 12.70
CA VAL A 113 -10.18 25.77 13.76
C VAL A 113 -9.51 25.90 15.14
N GLY A 114 -8.24 25.50 15.28
CA GLY A 114 -7.48 25.69 16.51
C GLY A 114 -7.37 27.17 16.92
N GLN A 115 -7.09 28.06 15.96
CA GLN A 115 -7.08 29.51 16.21
C GLN A 115 -8.45 30.04 16.63
N LEU A 116 -9.52 29.58 15.99
CA LEU A 116 -10.90 29.97 16.33
C LEU A 116 -11.29 29.53 17.74
N VAL A 117 -10.94 28.30 18.14
CA VAL A 117 -11.18 27.79 19.50
C VAL A 117 -10.46 28.65 20.54
N LYS A 118 -9.18 28.96 20.32
CA LYS A 118 -8.41 29.86 21.20
C LYS A 118 -9.04 31.25 21.31
N ALA A 119 -9.41 31.84 20.16
CA ALA A 119 -10.06 33.15 20.13
C ALA A 119 -11.39 33.14 20.92
N PHE A 120 -12.19 32.09 20.77
CA PHE A 120 -13.44 31.92 21.51
C PHE A 120 -13.22 31.77 23.02
N GLN A 121 -12.24 30.97 23.44
CA GLN A 121 -11.86 30.82 24.86
C GLN A 121 -11.40 32.14 25.47
N ILE A 122 -10.52 32.88 24.78
CA ILE A 122 -10.03 34.20 25.22
C ILE A 122 -11.19 35.19 25.33
N TYR A 123 -12.07 35.24 24.32
CA TYR A 123 -13.24 36.11 24.32
C TYR A 123 -14.17 35.79 25.50
N ASN A 124 -14.52 34.52 25.70
CA ASN A 124 -15.40 34.08 26.78
C ASN A 124 -14.79 34.39 28.17
N SER A 125 -13.52 34.04 28.37
CA SER A 125 -12.76 34.36 29.59
C SER A 125 -12.76 35.86 29.90
N THR A 126 -12.46 36.70 28.91
CA THR A 126 -12.43 38.16 29.06
C THR A 126 -13.82 38.71 29.38
N LEU A 127 -14.84 38.25 28.66
CA LEU A 127 -16.23 38.67 28.88
C LEU A 127 -16.70 38.33 30.30
N LEU A 128 -16.49 37.08 30.75
CA LEU A 128 -16.88 36.64 32.09
C LEU A 128 -16.15 37.43 33.19
N LYS A 129 -14.84 37.68 33.04
CA LYS A 129 -14.07 38.53 33.95
C LYS A 129 -14.64 39.94 34.04
N VAL A 130 -14.93 40.58 32.91
CA VAL A 130 -15.50 41.94 32.86
C VAL A 130 -16.89 41.98 33.48
N LEU A 131 -17.77 41.02 33.14
CA LEU A 131 -19.12 40.95 33.70
C LEU A 131 -19.09 40.73 35.21
N SER A 132 -18.20 39.86 35.69
CA SER A 132 -18.08 39.61 37.11
C SER A 132 -17.45 40.77 37.87
N SER A 133 -16.44 41.43 37.28
CA SER A 133 -15.85 42.66 37.83
C SER A 133 -16.87 43.81 37.93
N LYS A 134 -17.80 43.91 36.97
CA LYS A 134 -18.90 44.87 36.99
C LYS A 134 -20.05 44.48 37.93
N GLY A 135 -19.98 43.32 38.59
CA GLY A 135 -21.03 42.82 39.46
C GLY A 135 -22.27 42.28 38.73
N VAL A 136 -22.19 42.06 37.41
CA VAL A 136 -23.26 41.40 36.64
C VAL A 136 -23.31 39.91 36.95
N LEU A 137 -22.15 39.27 37.12
CA LEU A 137 -22.02 37.92 37.66
C LEU A 137 -21.56 38.04 39.11
N THR A 138 -22.41 37.59 40.03
CA THR A 138 -22.27 37.77 41.47
C THR A 138 -21.69 36.52 42.15
N GLU A 139 -21.70 36.50 43.49
CA GLU A 139 -21.32 35.35 44.31
C GLU A 139 -22.18 34.13 44.01
N THR A 140 -23.48 34.33 43.83
CA THR A 140 -24.42 33.23 43.65
C THR A 140 -24.18 32.46 42.35
N GLU A 141 -23.80 33.14 41.25
CA GLU A 141 -23.47 32.47 40.00
C GLU A 141 -22.18 31.63 40.13
N ALA A 142 -21.18 32.13 40.85
CA ALA A 142 -19.94 31.41 41.10
C ALA A 142 -20.18 30.18 42.01
N GLU A 143 -20.97 30.34 43.07
CA GLU A 143 -21.36 29.26 43.99
C GLU A 143 -22.17 28.17 43.29
N ALA A 144 -23.11 28.56 42.43
CA ALA A 144 -23.93 27.62 41.66
C ALA A 144 -23.08 26.82 40.65
N LEU A 145 -22.18 27.49 39.92
CA LEU A 145 -21.29 26.82 38.98
C LEU A 145 -20.28 25.93 39.71
N SER A 146 -19.75 26.37 40.85
CA SER A 146 -18.90 25.53 41.69
C SER A 146 -19.63 24.29 42.21
N SER A 147 -20.90 24.45 42.63
CA SER A 147 -21.74 23.33 43.05
C SER A 147 -21.92 22.30 41.94
N HIS A 148 -22.10 22.75 40.69
CA HIS A 148 -22.17 21.87 39.52
C HIS A 148 -20.84 21.16 39.24
N LEU A 149 -19.72 21.85 39.46
CA LEU A 149 -18.35 21.32 39.25
C LEU A 149 -17.88 20.34 40.34
N LEU A 150 -18.61 20.17 41.45
CA LEU A 150 -18.27 19.19 42.48
C LEU A 150 -18.37 17.74 42.00
N TYR A 151 -19.09 17.48 40.90
CA TYR A 151 -19.01 16.19 40.21
C TYR A 151 -17.72 16.13 39.38
N VAL A 152 -16.60 15.93 40.08
CA VAL A 152 -15.27 15.88 39.48
C VAL A 152 -15.04 14.49 38.85
N PRO A 153 -14.72 14.41 37.55
CA PRO A 153 -14.41 13.16 36.87
C PRO A 153 -13.31 12.35 37.59
N PRO A 154 -13.25 11.03 37.38
CA PRO A 154 -12.24 10.20 38.03
C PRO A 154 -10.84 10.51 37.51
N ALA A 155 -9.90 10.59 38.46
CA ALA A 155 -8.47 10.78 38.20
C ALA A 155 -7.88 9.59 37.43
N LYS A 156 -6.96 9.89 36.51
CA LYS A 156 -6.08 8.89 35.86
C LYS A 156 -4.67 9.46 35.75
N SER A 157 -3.73 8.53 35.81
CA SER A 157 -2.48 8.65 36.58
C SER A 157 -1.46 9.71 36.12
N LYS A 158 -1.53 10.33 34.95
CA LYS A 158 -0.37 11.09 34.44
C LYS A 158 -0.36 12.56 34.86
N TYR A 159 -1.40 13.33 34.52
CA TYR A 159 -1.47 14.75 34.88
C TYR A 159 -2.60 15.06 35.87
N PHE A 160 -3.73 14.35 35.76
CA PHE A 160 -4.87 14.53 36.67
C PHE A 160 -4.92 13.39 37.69
N THR A 161 -4.00 13.46 38.67
CA THR A 161 -3.86 12.48 39.75
C THR A 161 -4.96 12.62 40.81
N GLU A 162 -5.07 11.65 41.73
CA GLU A 162 -6.06 11.75 42.81
C GLU A 162 -5.76 12.92 43.75
N GLU A 163 -4.49 13.27 43.96
CA GLU A 163 -4.10 14.45 44.73
C GLU A 163 -4.59 15.74 44.08
N VAL A 164 -4.39 15.88 42.76
CA VAL A 164 -4.88 17.01 41.96
C VAL A 164 -6.40 17.09 42.01
N ARG A 165 -7.07 15.94 41.88
CA ARG A 165 -8.53 15.82 41.98
C ARG A 165 -9.05 16.22 43.36
N GLN A 166 -8.43 15.78 44.44
CA GLN A 166 -8.85 16.15 45.79
C GLN A 166 -8.62 17.63 46.06
N ARG A 167 -7.49 18.19 45.59
CA ARG A 167 -7.23 19.61 45.71
C ARG A 167 -8.27 20.45 44.98
N LEU A 168 -8.67 20.03 43.79
CA LEU A 168 -9.78 20.65 43.05
C LEU A 168 -11.08 20.62 43.84
N ILE A 169 -11.45 19.46 44.39
CA ILE A 169 -12.68 19.31 45.20
C ILE A 169 -12.66 20.23 46.43
N GLU A 170 -11.53 20.33 47.11
CA GLU A 170 -11.35 21.19 48.28
C GLU A 170 -11.61 22.66 47.93
N ILE A 171 -10.98 23.16 46.87
CA ILE A 171 -11.15 24.56 46.43
C ILE A 171 -12.60 24.81 46.00
N LEU A 172 -13.21 23.90 45.22
CA LEU A 172 -14.60 24.04 44.77
C LEU A 172 -15.59 24.08 45.95
N LYS A 173 -15.36 23.30 47.01
CA LYS A 173 -16.17 23.40 48.25
C LYS A 173 -16.04 24.78 48.89
N GLY A 174 -14.82 25.31 48.99
CA GLY A 174 -14.60 26.68 49.46
C GLY A 174 -15.38 27.70 48.65
N VAL A 175 -15.26 27.64 47.31
CA VAL A 175 -15.97 28.54 46.39
C VAL A 175 -17.49 28.43 46.53
N LYS A 176 -18.02 27.22 46.70
CA LYS A 176 -19.46 26.99 46.94
C LYS A 176 -19.96 27.65 48.22
N GLU A 177 -19.09 27.83 49.21
CA GLU A 177 -19.37 28.50 50.48
C GLU A 177 -19.02 30.00 50.44
N GLY A 178 -18.74 30.56 49.26
CA GLY A 178 -18.36 31.96 49.08
C GLY A 178 -16.93 32.30 49.53
N ARG A 179 -16.07 31.28 49.77
CA ARG A 179 -14.73 31.45 50.32
C ARG A 179 -13.65 31.00 49.34
N TYR A 180 -12.85 31.94 48.86
CA TYR A 180 -11.72 31.66 47.98
C TYR A 180 -10.71 32.82 48.00
N THR A 181 -9.47 32.50 47.66
CA THR A 181 -8.33 33.43 47.61
C THR A 181 -7.71 33.48 46.21
N ALA A 182 -6.92 34.52 45.92
CA ALA A 182 -6.17 34.60 44.67
C ALA A 182 -5.23 33.39 44.46
N THR A 183 -4.62 32.89 45.53
CA THR A 183 -3.75 31.70 45.47
C THR A 183 -4.52 30.45 45.05
N GLU A 184 -5.73 30.25 45.58
CA GLU A 184 -6.58 29.12 45.20
C GLU A 184 -7.07 29.23 43.75
N VAL A 185 -7.41 30.43 43.28
CA VAL A 185 -7.80 30.64 41.88
C VAL A 185 -6.63 30.38 40.92
N LYS A 186 -5.40 30.75 41.29
CA LYS A 186 -4.20 30.37 40.53
C LYS A 186 -3.98 28.86 40.51
N GLU A 187 -4.22 28.19 41.64
CA GLU A 187 -4.15 26.72 41.69
C GLU A 187 -5.23 26.08 40.80
N LEU A 188 -6.45 26.63 40.75
CA LEU A 188 -7.47 26.16 39.80
C LEU A 188 -7.02 26.28 38.34
N ARG A 189 -6.32 27.35 37.97
CA ARG A 189 -5.74 27.50 36.62
C ARG A 189 -4.73 26.41 36.31
N ARG A 190 -3.79 26.18 37.23
CA ARG A 190 -2.82 25.08 37.12
C ARG A 190 -3.51 23.72 36.98
N ILE A 191 -4.54 23.46 37.78
CA ILE A 191 -5.32 22.22 37.70
C ILE A 191 -6.05 22.12 36.35
N SER A 192 -6.61 23.22 35.84
CA SER A 192 -7.26 23.28 34.54
C SER A 192 -6.31 22.89 33.39
N GLU A 193 -5.06 23.36 33.43
CA GLU A 193 -4.03 22.97 32.47
C GLU A 193 -3.67 21.48 32.56
N LEU A 194 -3.60 20.92 33.77
CA LEU A 194 -3.36 19.48 33.97
C LEU A 194 -4.52 18.63 33.44
N ILE A 195 -5.76 19.06 33.66
CA ILE A 195 -6.97 18.41 33.14
C ILE A 195 -6.98 18.45 31.60
N GLU A 196 -6.63 19.58 31.00
CA GLU A 196 -6.54 19.71 29.55
C GLU A 196 -5.47 18.78 28.96
N LYS A 197 -4.27 18.76 29.55
CA LYS A 197 -3.18 17.85 29.15
C LYS A 197 -3.59 16.38 29.25
N GLU A 198 -4.20 15.97 30.36
CA GLU A 198 -4.74 14.61 30.52
C GLU A 198 -5.83 14.31 29.48
N GLY A 199 -6.71 15.28 29.25
CA GLY A 199 -7.82 15.23 28.28
C GLY A 199 -7.36 14.93 26.86
N TRP A 200 -6.39 15.69 26.37
CA TRP A 200 -5.82 15.53 25.03
C TRP A 200 -4.96 14.26 24.92
N GLU A 201 -4.05 14.00 25.87
CA GLU A 201 -3.16 12.84 25.78
C GLU A 201 -3.90 11.50 25.85
N ASN A 202 -5.01 11.44 26.58
CA ASN A 202 -5.76 10.20 26.78
C ASN A 202 -7.14 10.20 26.09
N ASN A 203 -7.42 11.18 25.22
CA ASN A 203 -8.71 11.34 24.52
C ASN A 203 -9.93 11.30 25.48
N ARG A 204 -9.78 11.87 26.67
CA ARG A 204 -10.78 11.91 27.74
C ARG A 204 -11.70 13.12 27.55
N ARG A 205 -12.75 12.95 26.73
CA ARG A 205 -13.73 14.01 26.45
C ARG A 205 -14.45 14.52 27.70
N ASP A 206 -14.69 13.64 28.66
CA ASP A 206 -15.29 14.00 29.95
C ASP A 206 -14.43 15.02 30.73
N LEU A 207 -13.09 14.92 30.65
CA LEU A 207 -12.17 15.89 31.24
C LEU A 207 -12.15 17.21 30.47
N LEU A 208 -12.15 17.16 29.13
CA LEU A 208 -12.19 18.37 28.30
C LEU A 208 -13.48 19.18 28.52
N ASP A 209 -14.63 18.50 28.52
CA ASP A 209 -15.94 19.12 28.78
C ASP A 209 -16.05 19.69 30.20
N TYR A 210 -15.47 18.99 31.18
CA TYR A 210 -15.36 19.49 32.54
C TYR A 210 -14.47 20.73 32.60
N ASN A 211 -13.32 20.71 31.91
CA ASN A 211 -12.35 21.79 31.94
C ASN A 211 -12.91 23.10 31.37
N LEU A 212 -13.72 23.05 30.31
CA LEU A 212 -14.38 24.23 29.76
C LEU A 212 -15.24 24.94 30.82
N LYS A 213 -15.97 24.17 31.65
CA LYS A 213 -16.79 24.71 32.74
C LYS A 213 -15.93 25.23 33.89
N LEU A 214 -14.83 24.54 34.20
CA LEU A 214 -13.85 25.00 35.19
C LEU A 214 -13.21 26.33 34.78
N GLN A 215 -12.84 26.49 33.50
CA GLN A 215 -12.32 27.75 32.95
C GLN A 215 -13.33 28.90 33.05
N MET A 216 -14.63 28.62 32.87
CA MET A 216 -15.68 29.61 33.11
C MET A 216 -15.73 30.05 34.59
N LEU A 217 -15.66 29.09 35.53
CA LEU A 217 -15.63 29.41 36.97
C LEU A 217 -14.39 30.25 37.30
N ILE A 218 -13.21 29.86 36.82
CA ILE A 218 -11.96 30.59 37.02
C ILE A 218 -12.11 32.03 36.54
N ALA A 219 -12.64 32.25 35.33
CA ALA A 219 -12.84 33.59 34.78
C ALA A 219 -13.79 34.45 35.65
N ILE A 220 -14.85 33.86 36.19
CA ILE A 220 -15.76 34.54 37.11
C ILE A 220 -15.01 34.93 38.40
N LEU A 221 -14.33 33.97 39.05
CA LEU A 221 -13.60 34.21 40.29
C LEU A 221 -12.50 35.27 40.13
N GLU A 222 -11.76 35.24 39.02
CA GLU A 222 -10.77 36.27 38.69
C GLU A 222 -11.43 37.65 38.57
N GLY A 223 -12.56 37.76 37.87
CA GLY A 223 -13.32 39.01 37.77
C GLY A 223 -13.75 39.57 39.13
N ARG A 224 -14.14 38.71 40.06
CA ARG A 224 -14.52 39.12 41.43
C ARG A 224 -13.32 39.55 42.26
N LEU A 225 -12.20 38.84 42.17
CA LEU A 225 -10.96 39.24 42.82
C LEU A 225 -10.40 40.55 42.23
N ILE A 226 -10.58 40.82 40.93
CA ILE A 226 -10.30 42.12 40.32
C ILE A 226 -11.15 43.22 40.96
N ALA A 227 -12.46 43.01 41.12
CA ALA A 227 -13.34 43.97 41.77
C ALA A 227 -12.97 44.26 43.23
N ARG A 228 -12.40 43.27 43.94
CA ARG A 228 -11.88 43.41 45.31
C ARG A 228 -10.47 44.00 45.39
N GLY A 229 -9.77 44.17 44.26
CA GLY A 229 -8.36 44.60 44.21
C GLY A 229 -7.37 43.53 44.68
N GLU A 230 -7.82 42.28 44.77
CA GLU A 230 -7.06 41.12 45.28
C GLU A 230 -6.42 40.30 44.15
N TRP A 231 -6.81 40.55 42.90
CA TRP A 231 -6.21 39.92 41.72
C TRP A 231 -5.20 40.83 41.05
N ARG A 232 -4.00 40.32 40.83
CA ARG A 232 -3.00 40.96 39.97
C ARG A 232 -2.76 40.06 38.76
N PRO A 233 -3.04 40.52 37.53
CA PRO A 233 -2.58 39.84 36.34
C PRO A 233 -1.05 39.82 36.38
N GLU A 234 -0.47 38.63 36.51
CA GLU A 234 0.93 38.42 36.15
C GLU A 234 0.98 38.53 34.62
N TRP A 235 1.87 39.37 34.08
CA TRP A 235 2.01 39.52 32.64
C TRP A 235 2.60 38.21 32.10
N ASP A 236 1.79 37.42 31.41
CA ASP A 236 2.19 36.23 30.64
C ASP A 236 3.14 36.67 29.50
N LEU A 237 4.46 36.68 29.77
CA LEU A 237 5.53 36.83 28.79
C LEU A 237 6.27 35.51 28.50
N GLU A 238 5.81 34.41 29.07
CA GLU A 238 6.33 33.08 28.75
C GLU A 238 5.23 32.35 27.97
N ASP A 239 5.56 31.96 26.74
CA ASP A 239 4.78 31.17 25.78
C ASP A 239 4.17 31.96 24.61
N TRP A 240 5.07 32.52 23.78
CA TRP A 240 4.84 32.77 22.34
C TRP A 240 5.59 31.72 21.52
#